data_AF-A0A507BD00-F1
#
_entry.id   AF-A0A507BD00-F1
#
_cell.length_a   1.000
_cell.length_b   1.000
_cell.length_c   1.000
_cell.angle_alpha   90.00
_cell.angle_beta   90.00
_cell.angle_gamma   90.00
#
_symmetry.space_group_name_H-M   'P 1'
#
loop_
_entity.id
_entity.type
_entity.pdbx_description
1 polymer ?
#
loop_
_entity_poly.entity_id
_entity_poly.type
_entity_poly.pdbx_seq_one_letter_code
_entity_poly.pdbx_strand_id
1 'polypeptide(L)'
;MSAHGDSAGESARPCRRRNSLPTAFTQEEEDFPPEIEPYLERIVALQGESEGYKDRLDDQSSTLDEYAKRHQRLTSELESLNKTVSSLNKLREIHEIKEAERAEQEAAFREARKARAKDREAYIIFLENKCHQETLAKENLLRIATKEGEAMQREVEQLSHHVLALRGLYDQACNEKHRLAKALHDQVANNKKQALEHREQEQALRDAIELSRQRMDRLVEAMGLQSLAEEVRPLGSASRQYEPLRGKELRLYEKKLFGLPNNWRDLCSPEITTYLSEVKNGNNQHPVPNTSKAAADPEHHTEGAKDTKDTKDTKDTKDTKDTKDAGVLQEKQHGLSPNLKVDSPGQEKSTESAPAAAETKPRGRRQSGKAWARAQRLRKG
;
A
#
# COMPACT_ATOMS: atom_id res chain seq x y z
N MET A 1 26.79 -67.40 59.31
CA MET A 1 26.39 -67.11 60.69
C MET A 1 25.77 -68.39 61.20
N SER A 2 26.55 -69.19 61.93
CA SER A 2 26.42 -69.37 63.39
C SER A 2 25.06 -70.00 63.73
N ALA A 3 24.92 -71.12 64.42
CA ALA A 3 25.85 -71.85 65.27
C ALA A 3 25.25 -73.24 65.58
N HIS A 4 26.14 -74.14 65.99
CA HIS A 4 26.05 -75.08 67.12
C HIS A 4 24.70 -75.65 67.60
N GLY A 5 24.79 -76.91 68.03
CA GLY A 5 23.98 -77.46 69.10
C GLY A 5 23.61 -78.90 68.78
N ASP A 6 24.51 -79.87 68.96
CA ASP A 6 24.69 -80.58 70.23
C ASP A 6 23.36 -81.03 70.84
N SER A 7 23.14 -82.34 70.93
CA SER A 7 23.23 -83.03 72.23
C SER A 7 22.58 -84.42 72.21
N ALA A 8 23.27 -85.32 72.91
CA ALA A 8 22.74 -86.44 73.71
C ALA A 8 21.86 -87.48 72.97
N GLY A 9 22.27 -88.73 72.80
CA GLY A 9 23.02 -89.55 73.74
C GLY A 9 22.09 -90.16 74.77
N GLU A 10 21.42 -91.27 74.43
CA GLU A 10 20.85 -92.21 75.40
C GLU A 10 20.84 -93.61 74.76
N SER A 11 21.90 -94.37 75.00
CA SER A 11 21.94 -95.41 76.03
C SER A 11 21.08 -96.62 75.67
N ALA A 12 21.56 -97.37 74.68
CA ALA A 12 21.20 -98.78 74.52
C ALA A 12 21.67 -99.55 75.78
N ARG A 13 20.75 -99.79 76.72
CA ARG A 13 20.95 -100.75 77.82
C ARG A 13 20.42 -102.12 77.39
N PRO A 14 21.27 -103.17 77.30
CA PRO A 14 20.82 -104.53 77.11
C PRO A 14 20.39 -105.12 78.46
N CYS A 15 19.13 -104.96 78.84
CA CYS A 15 18.57 -105.65 80.00
C CYS A 15 18.11 -107.06 79.58
N ARG A 16 19.05 -108.00 79.48
CA ARG A 16 18.76 -109.44 79.51
C ARG A 16 19.32 -110.05 80.80
N ARG A 17 18.46 -110.85 81.44
CA ARG A 17 18.76 -111.87 82.45
C ARG A 17 19.20 -111.38 83.83
N ARG A 18 18.20 -111.11 84.68
CA ARG A 18 18.08 -111.81 85.97
C ARG A 18 16.60 -112.05 86.27
N ASN A 19 16.25 -113.33 86.37
CA ASN A 19 15.44 -113.93 87.45
C ASN A 19 14.83 -115.23 86.92
N SER A 20 15.57 -116.30 87.19
CA SER A 20 15.02 -117.60 87.53
C SER A 20 13.82 -117.43 88.46
N LEU A 21 12.62 -117.73 87.96
CA LEU A 21 11.47 -118.00 88.82
C LEU A 21 11.58 -119.43 89.36
N PRO A 22 11.23 -119.66 90.64
CA PRO A 22 11.32 -120.95 91.27
C PRO A 22 10.25 -121.90 90.71
N THR A 23 10.69 -123.05 90.23
CA THR A 23 9.86 -124.25 90.06
C THR A 23 9.48 -124.77 91.44
N ALA A 24 8.42 -124.20 92.03
CA ALA A 24 7.65 -124.82 93.12
C ALA A 24 6.39 -123.97 93.35
N PHE A 25 5.40 -124.10 92.46
CA PHE A 25 4.01 -123.84 92.84
C PHE A 25 3.43 -125.16 93.31
N THR A 26 3.11 -125.16 94.58
CA THR A 26 2.53 -126.24 95.37
C THR A 26 1.12 -126.56 94.89
N GLN A 27 0.74 -127.81 95.09
CA GLN A 27 -0.53 -128.46 94.73
C GLN A 27 -1.72 -127.98 95.59
N GLU A 28 -1.75 -126.67 95.93
CA GLU A 28 -2.77 -125.98 96.74
C GLU A 28 -3.32 -124.72 95.99
N GLU A 29 -3.30 -124.74 94.65
CA GLU A 29 -4.02 -123.78 93.78
C GLU A 29 -5.25 -124.39 93.09
N GLU A 30 -5.69 -125.58 93.51
CA GLU A 30 -6.91 -126.22 92.98
C GLU A 30 -8.19 -125.90 93.77
N ASP A 31 -8.10 -125.28 94.96
CA ASP A 31 -9.24 -124.97 95.82
C ASP A 31 -9.15 -123.58 96.50
N PHE A 32 -8.80 -122.55 95.72
CA PHE A 32 -9.17 -121.16 96.06
C PHE A 32 -10.22 -120.64 95.07
N PRO A 33 -11.24 -119.92 95.56
CA PRO A 33 -12.65 -120.16 95.24
C PRO A 33 -13.16 -119.16 94.17
N PRO A 34 -14.44 -119.25 93.76
CA PRO A 34 -15.14 -118.33 92.84
C PRO A 34 -15.11 -116.81 93.15
N GLU A 35 -14.27 -116.33 94.07
CA GLU A 35 -14.08 -114.91 94.41
C GLU A 35 -13.09 -114.17 93.48
N ILE A 36 -12.26 -114.88 92.69
CA ILE A 36 -11.31 -114.27 91.74
C ILE A 36 -11.96 -113.96 90.37
N GLU A 37 -12.96 -114.74 89.95
CA GLU A 37 -13.71 -114.53 88.70
C GLU A 37 -14.21 -113.08 88.50
N PRO A 38 -14.85 -112.40 89.48
CA PRO A 38 -15.30 -111.03 89.29
C PRO A 38 -14.16 -110.03 89.05
N TYR A 39 -12.95 -110.30 89.56
CA TYR A 39 -11.78 -109.48 89.26
C TYR A 39 -11.24 -109.74 87.85
N LEU A 40 -11.26 -111.00 87.38
CA LEU A 40 -10.88 -111.35 86.01
C LEU A 40 -11.87 -110.79 84.97
N GLU A 41 -13.18 -110.90 85.23
CA GLU A 41 -14.21 -110.26 84.41
C GLU A 41 -14.04 -108.74 84.36
N ARG A 42 -13.71 -108.11 85.49
CA ARG A 42 -13.41 -106.67 85.54
C ARG A 42 -12.13 -106.30 84.80
N ILE A 43 -11.10 -107.15 84.83
CA ILE A 43 -9.88 -106.95 84.03
C ILE A 43 -10.21 -107.01 82.53
N VAL A 44 -11.00 -108.00 82.09
CA VAL A 44 -11.43 -108.12 80.68
C VAL A 44 -12.31 -106.93 80.27
N ALA A 45 -13.25 -106.49 81.12
CA ALA A 45 -14.06 -105.30 80.86
C ALA A 45 -13.22 -104.01 80.75
N LEU A 46 -12.26 -103.82 81.66
CA LEU A 46 -11.33 -102.68 81.61
C LEU A 46 -10.40 -102.74 80.39
N GLN A 47 -10.02 -103.93 79.93
CA GLN A 47 -9.26 -104.11 78.69
C GLN A 47 -10.10 -103.71 77.47
N GLY A 48 -11.36 -104.14 77.39
CA GLY A 48 -12.29 -103.72 76.32
C GLY A 48 -12.58 -102.22 76.33
N GLU A 49 -12.75 -101.61 77.52
CA GLU A 49 -12.85 -100.15 77.64
C GLU A 49 -11.56 -99.44 77.20
N SER A 50 -10.39 -99.97 77.59
CA SER A 50 -9.07 -99.44 77.19
C SER A 50 -8.87 -99.51 75.67
N GLU A 51 -9.28 -100.59 75.02
CA GLU A 51 -9.27 -100.72 73.55
C GLU A 51 -10.24 -99.70 72.92
N GLY A 52 -11.46 -99.57 73.47
CA GLY A 52 -12.42 -98.56 73.02
C GLY A 52 -12.01 -97.10 73.25
N TYR A 53 -11.13 -96.82 74.22
CA TYR A 53 -10.49 -95.50 74.36
C TYR A 53 -9.36 -95.31 73.35
N LYS A 54 -8.61 -96.38 73.03
CA LYS A 54 -7.55 -96.34 72.02
C LYS A 54 -8.13 -96.05 70.63
N ASP A 55 -9.20 -96.75 70.23
CA ASP A 55 -9.86 -96.50 68.95
C ASP A 55 -10.38 -95.06 68.85
N ARG A 56 -10.99 -94.54 69.93
CA ARG A 56 -11.42 -93.13 69.98
C ARG A 56 -10.27 -92.14 69.91
N LEU A 57 -9.12 -92.44 70.53
CA LEU A 57 -7.92 -91.63 70.43
C LEU A 57 -7.35 -91.66 69.01
N ASP A 58 -7.38 -92.81 68.33
CA ASP A 58 -6.93 -92.96 66.95
C ASP A 58 -7.86 -92.20 65.98
N ASP A 59 -9.18 -92.28 66.17
CA ASP A 59 -10.18 -91.48 65.42
C ASP A 59 -9.95 -89.97 65.63
N GLN A 60 -9.77 -89.55 66.89
CA GLN A 60 -9.48 -88.14 67.22
C GLN A 60 -8.16 -87.69 66.59
N SER A 61 -7.12 -88.53 66.63
CA SER A 61 -5.83 -88.26 65.98
C SER A 61 -5.99 -88.09 64.47
N SER A 62 -6.77 -88.96 63.81
CA SER A 62 -7.09 -88.86 62.39
C SER A 62 -7.79 -87.55 62.04
N THR A 63 -8.80 -87.15 62.84
CA THR A 63 -9.48 -85.86 62.62
C THR A 63 -8.53 -84.67 62.81
N LEU A 64 -7.64 -84.71 63.80
CA LEU A 64 -6.63 -83.68 64.02
C LEU A 64 -5.67 -83.56 62.84
N ASP A 65 -5.24 -84.67 62.26
CA ASP A 65 -4.39 -84.68 61.07
C ASP A 65 -5.11 -84.09 59.85
N GLU A 66 -6.39 -84.39 59.66
CA GLU A 66 -7.20 -83.78 58.60
C GLU A 66 -7.35 -82.27 58.81
N TYR A 67 -7.61 -81.83 60.04
CA TYR A 67 -7.65 -80.41 60.39
C TYR A 67 -6.31 -79.73 60.13
N ALA A 68 -5.18 -80.36 60.47
CA ALA A 68 -3.85 -79.82 60.22
C ALA A 68 -3.55 -79.67 58.72
N LYS A 69 -3.89 -80.69 57.91
CA LYS A 69 -3.76 -80.64 56.43
C LYS A 69 -4.63 -79.55 55.83
N ARG A 70 -5.88 -79.43 56.29
CA ARG A 70 -6.81 -78.39 55.83
C ARG A 70 -6.32 -76.99 56.21
N HIS A 71 -5.81 -76.81 57.43
CA HIS A 71 -5.23 -75.56 57.89
C HIS A 71 -4.02 -75.18 57.01
N GLN A 72 -3.09 -76.10 56.77
CA GLN A 72 -1.92 -75.86 55.92
C GLN A 72 -2.32 -75.46 54.48
N ARG A 73 -3.32 -76.12 53.90
CA ARG A 73 -3.85 -75.78 52.58
C ARG A 73 -4.48 -74.38 52.54
N LEU A 74 -5.29 -74.04 53.54
CA LEU A 74 -5.90 -72.70 53.62
C LEU A 74 -4.83 -71.62 53.80
N THR A 75 -3.78 -71.88 54.58
CA THR A 75 -2.65 -70.95 54.73
C THR A 75 -1.93 -70.70 53.41
N SER A 76 -1.66 -71.75 52.62
CA SER A 76 -1.00 -71.58 51.31
C SER A 76 -1.91 -70.90 50.28
N GLU A 77 -3.22 -71.19 50.30
CA GLU A 77 -4.22 -70.48 49.50
C GLU A 77 -4.27 -68.99 49.87
N LEU A 78 -4.28 -68.64 51.16
CA LEU A 78 -4.25 -67.25 51.64
C LEU A 78 -2.95 -66.53 51.23
N GLU A 79 -1.79 -67.18 51.32
CA GLU A 79 -0.52 -66.60 50.85
C GLU A 79 -0.54 -66.34 49.33
N SER A 80 -1.09 -67.28 48.55
CA SER A 80 -1.22 -67.13 47.09
C SER A 80 -2.17 -65.98 46.72
N LEU A 81 -3.27 -65.83 47.46
CA LEU A 81 -4.22 -64.74 47.29
C LEU A 81 -3.59 -63.41 47.65
N ASN A 82 -2.85 -63.34 48.76
CA ASN A 82 -2.14 -62.12 49.18
C ASN A 82 -1.11 -61.67 48.13
N LYS A 83 -0.37 -62.61 47.53
CA LYS A 83 0.54 -62.32 46.40
C LYS A 83 -0.20 -61.75 45.19
N THR A 84 -1.37 -62.30 44.86
CA THR A 84 -2.21 -61.83 43.75
C THR A 84 -2.78 -60.43 44.02
N VAL A 85 -3.24 -60.17 45.24
CA VAL A 85 -3.73 -58.83 45.63
C VAL A 85 -2.59 -57.80 45.57
N SER A 86 -1.38 -58.18 46.02
CA SER A 86 -0.21 -57.30 45.92
C SER A 86 0.18 -56.98 44.47
N SER A 87 0.14 -57.95 43.56
CA SER A 87 0.45 -57.71 42.14
C SER A 87 -0.62 -56.86 41.45
N LEU A 88 -1.90 -57.08 41.74
CA LEU A 88 -3.00 -56.26 41.24
C LEU A 88 -2.91 -54.81 41.74
N ASN A 89 -2.55 -54.59 43.00
CA ASN A 89 -2.33 -53.24 43.53
C ASN A 89 -1.19 -52.50 42.82
N LYS A 90 -0.07 -53.18 42.54
CA LYS A 90 1.03 -52.59 41.76
C LYS A 90 0.62 -52.25 40.33
N LEU A 91 -0.16 -53.10 39.68
CA LEU A 91 -0.67 -52.83 38.33
C LEU A 91 -1.63 -51.65 38.31
N ARG A 92 -2.48 -51.53 39.34
CA ARG A 92 -3.37 -50.39 39.51
C ARG A 92 -2.58 -49.08 39.66
N GLU A 93 -1.55 -49.07 40.50
CA GLU A 93 -0.68 -47.89 40.68
C GLU A 93 0.02 -47.50 39.37
N ILE A 94 0.57 -48.47 38.63
CA ILE A 94 1.16 -48.22 37.30
C ILE A 94 0.13 -47.65 36.32
N HIS A 95 -1.11 -48.12 36.37
CA HIS A 95 -2.18 -47.62 35.52
C HIS A 95 -2.54 -46.17 35.86
N GLU A 96 -2.71 -45.86 37.15
CA GLU A 96 -3.00 -44.51 37.65
C GLU A 96 -1.88 -43.52 37.25
N ILE A 97 -0.61 -43.92 37.35
CA ILE A 97 0.54 -43.12 36.90
C ILE A 97 0.48 -42.87 35.38
N LYS A 98 0.23 -43.91 34.57
CA LYS A 98 0.13 -43.78 33.11
C LYS A 98 -1.03 -42.90 32.67
N GLU A 99 -2.15 -42.93 33.39
CA GLU A 99 -3.28 -42.05 33.12
C GLU A 99 -2.94 -40.59 33.45
N ALA A 100 -2.25 -40.35 34.56
CA ALA A 100 -1.76 -39.01 34.91
C ALA A 100 -0.77 -38.47 33.86
N GLU A 101 0.19 -39.28 33.41
CA GLU A 101 1.15 -38.91 32.35
C GLU A 101 0.44 -38.57 31.03
N ARG A 102 -0.57 -39.35 30.63
CA ARG A 102 -1.36 -39.06 29.42
C ARG A 102 -2.14 -37.75 29.56
N ALA A 103 -2.72 -37.49 30.73
CA ALA A 103 -3.44 -36.26 30.99
C ALA A 103 -2.52 -35.03 30.94
N GLU A 104 -1.30 -35.15 31.47
CA GLU A 104 -0.28 -34.11 31.40
C GLU A 104 0.19 -33.85 29.96
N GLN A 105 0.46 -34.90 29.19
CA GLN A 105 0.82 -34.78 27.77
C GLN A 105 -0.30 -34.12 26.95
N GLU A 106 -1.56 -34.47 27.22
CA GLU A 106 -2.70 -33.86 26.54
C GLU A 106 -2.86 -32.39 26.93
N ALA A 107 -2.65 -32.03 28.20
CA ALA A 107 -2.66 -30.66 28.67
C ALA A 107 -1.57 -29.81 27.99
N ALA A 108 -0.33 -30.33 27.94
CA ALA A 108 0.79 -29.69 27.26
C ALA A 108 0.51 -29.48 25.76
N PHE A 109 -0.08 -30.47 25.08
CA PHE A 109 -0.45 -30.35 23.67
C PHE A 109 -1.55 -29.31 23.43
N ARG A 110 -2.55 -29.23 24.32
CA ARG A 110 -3.60 -28.20 24.26
C ARG A 110 -3.03 -26.80 24.49
N GLU A 111 -2.09 -26.64 25.41
CA GLU A 111 -1.41 -25.36 25.66
C GLU A 111 -0.55 -24.94 24.46
N ALA A 112 0.24 -25.87 23.90
CA ALA A 112 1.03 -25.62 22.69
C ALA A 112 0.16 -25.21 21.50
N ARG A 113 -1.04 -25.81 21.35
CA ARG A 113 -2.02 -25.40 20.33
C ARG A 113 -2.54 -23.97 20.56
N LYS A 114 -2.82 -23.59 21.81
CA LYS A 114 -3.25 -22.22 22.15
C LYS A 114 -2.14 -21.21 21.88
N ALA A 115 -0.89 -21.53 22.21
CA ALA A 115 0.27 -20.68 21.91
C ALA A 115 0.42 -20.45 20.40
N ARG A 116 0.41 -21.54 19.60
CA ARG A 116 0.45 -21.44 18.13
C ARG A 116 -0.73 -20.65 17.54
N ALA A 117 -1.91 -20.72 18.15
CA ALA A 117 -3.07 -19.94 17.71
C ALA A 117 -2.84 -18.44 17.95
N LYS A 118 -2.30 -18.06 19.11
CA LYS A 118 -1.92 -16.67 19.41
C LYS A 118 -0.82 -16.15 18.49
N ASP A 119 0.19 -16.96 18.18
CA ASP A 119 1.26 -16.58 17.25
C ASP A 119 0.71 -16.34 15.83
N ARG A 120 -0.23 -17.18 15.39
CA ARG A 120 -0.93 -16.99 14.10
C ARG A 120 -1.77 -15.72 14.10
N GLU A 121 -2.49 -15.43 15.17
CA GLU A 121 -3.28 -14.21 15.31
C GLU A 121 -2.39 -12.96 15.30
N ALA A 122 -1.27 -12.97 16.03
CA ALA A 122 -0.27 -11.91 16.01
C ALA A 122 0.33 -11.69 14.61
N TYR A 123 0.60 -12.77 13.88
CA TYR A 123 1.09 -12.70 12.50
C TYR A 123 0.05 -12.11 11.53
N ILE A 124 -1.23 -12.47 11.68
CA ILE A 124 -2.32 -11.87 10.89
C ILE A 124 -2.40 -10.36 11.14
N ILE A 125 -2.40 -9.93 12.40
CA ILE A 125 -2.42 -8.50 12.77
C ILE A 125 -1.21 -7.76 12.17
N PHE A 126 -0.03 -8.38 12.17
CA PHE A 126 1.16 -7.80 11.53
C PHE A 126 0.97 -7.60 10.02
N LEU A 127 0.43 -8.60 9.32
CA LEU A 127 0.17 -8.51 7.88
C LEU A 127 -0.90 -7.45 7.55
N GLU A 128 -1.95 -7.35 8.36
CA GLU A 128 -2.99 -6.32 8.21
C GLU A 128 -2.40 -4.91 8.38
N ASN A 129 -1.56 -4.69 9.41
CA ASN A 129 -0.87 -3.42 9.62
C ASN A 129 0.06 -3.07 8.46
N LYS A 130 0.81 -4.05 7.93
CA LYS A 130 1.67 -3.84 6.76
C LYS A 130 0.84 -3.47 5.52
N CYS A 131 -0.26 -4.16 5.27
CA CYS A 131 -1.17 -3.87 4.17
C CYS A 131 -1.80 -2.46 4.30
N HIS A 132 -2.16 -2.05 5.52
CA HIS A 132 -2.68 -0.72 5.81
C HIS A 132 -1.63 0.37 5.51
N GLN A 133 -0.38 0.18 5.93
CA GLN A 133 0.72 1.12 5.63
C GLN A 133 0.98 1.24 4.12
N GLU A 134 0.98 0.13 3.39
CA GLU A 134 1.12 0.13 1.93
C GLU A 134 -0.04 0.85 1.24
N THR A 135 -1.26 0.71 1.75
CA THR A 135 -2.45 1.43 1.27
C THR A 135 -2.29 2.94 1.47
N LEU A 136 -1.89 3.38 2.66
CA LEU A 136 -1.64 4.80 2.95
C LEU A 136 -0.51 5.39 2.07
N ALA A 137 0.55 4.62 1.83
CA ALA A 137 1.63 5.04 0.95
C ALA A 137 1.15 5.25 -0.49
N LYS A 138 0.31 4.33 -1.01
CA LYS A 138 -0.31 4.45 -2.34
C LYS A 138 -1.25 5.64 -2.43
N GLU A 139 -2.08 5.88 -1.42
CA GLU A 139 -2.97 7.04 -1.36
C GLU A 139 -2.20 8.38 -1.36
N ASN A 140 -1.09 8.45 -0.64
CA ASN A 140 -0.22 9.62 -0.64
C ASN A 140 0.42 9.86 -2.02
N LEU A 141 0.91 8.81 -2.69
CA LEU A 141 1.44 8.92 -4.05
C LEU A 141 0.36 9.38 -5.05
N LEU A 142 -0.87 8.84 -4.94
CA LEU A 142 -1.99 9.27 -5.77
C LEU A 142 -2.34 10.74 -5.55
N ARG A 143 -2.31 11.21 -4.29
CA ARG A 143 -2.55 12.63 -3.96
C ARG A 143 -1.46 13.54 -4.53
N ILE A 144 -0.19 13.12 -4.51
CA ILE A 144 0.91 13.87 -5.14
C ILE A 144 0.70 13.95 -6.66
N ALA A 145 0.48 12.80 -7.31
CA ALA A 145 0.24 12.74 -8.75
C ALA A 145 -0.98 13.58 -9.19
N THR A 146 -2.04 13.62 -8.37
CA THR A 146 -3.22 14.46 -8.63
C THR A 146 -2.86 15.95 -8.58
N LYS A 147 -2.09 16.40 -7.58
CA LYS A 147 -1.63 17.79 -7.48
C LYS A 147 -0.72 18.20 -8.63
N GLU A 148 0.18 17.30 -9.05
CA GLU A 148 1.04 17.52 -10.22
C GLU A 148 0.22 17.59 -11.51
N GLY A 149 -0.78 16.71 -11.67
CA GLY A 149 -1.73 16.76 -12.77
C GLY A 149 -2.50 18.08 -12.84
N GLU A 150 -3.01 18.57 -11.70
CA GLU A 150 -3.65 19.88 -11.62
C GLU A 150 -2.69 21.04 -11.93
N ALA A 151 -1.43 20.96 -11.50
CA ALA A 151 -0.42 21.98 -11.81
C ALA A 151 -0.13 22.05 -13.31
N MET A 152 0.10 20.89 -13.95
CA MET A 152 0.29 20.81 -15.40
C MET A 152 -0.94 21.31 -16.17
N GLN A 153 -2.16 20.99 -15.70
CA GLN A 153 -3.39 21.50 -16.30
C GLN A 153 -3.46 23.03 -16.26
N ARG A 154 -3.09 23.65 -15.14
CA ARG A 154 -3.01 25.13 -15.03
C ARG A 154 -1.97 25.71 -15.98
N GLU A 155 -0.81 25.08 -16.15
CA GLU A 155 0.21 25.53 -17.11
C GLU A 155 -0.30 25.45 -18.56
N VAL A 156 -0.99 24.37 -18.92
CA VAL A 156 -1.63 24.23 -20.24
C VAL A 156 -2.67 25.32 -20.47
N GLU A 157 -3.51 25.62 -19.47
CA GLU A 157 -4.49 26.71 -19.54
C GLU A 157 -3.81 28.08 -19.72
N GLN A 158 -2.74 28.35 -18.97
CA GLN A 158 -1.95 29.57 -19.12
C GLN A 158 -1.35 29.69 -20.53
N LEU A 159 -0.72 28.63 -21.05
CA LEU A 159 -0.16 28.61 -22.40
C LEU A 159 -1.26 28.81 -23.46
N SER A 160 -2.43 28.20 -23.27
CA SER A 160 -3.59 28.38 -24.14
C SER A 160 -4.02 29.86 -24.20
N HIS A 161 -4.08 30.54 -23.06
CA HIS A 161 -4.35 31.99 -23.00
C HIS A 161 -3.28 32.82 -23.72
N HIS A 162 -1.99 32.48 -23.58
CA HIS A 162 -0.90 33.16 -24.29
C HIS A 162 -1.00 32.97 -25.80
N VAL A 163 -1.32 31.76 -26.28
CA VAL A 163 -1.52 31.48 -27.71
C VAL A 163 -2.67 32.30 -28.28
N LEU A 164 -3.78 32.43 -27.54
CA LEU A 164 -4.91 33.27 -27.95
C LEU A 164 -4.54 34.76 -28.00
N ALA A 165 -3.75 35.26 -27.03
CA ALA A 165 -3.26 36.63 -27.03
C ALA A 165 -2.34 36.91 -28.23
N LEU A 166 -1.38 36.01 -28.51
CA LEU A 166 -0.49 36.11 -29.67
C LEU A 166 -1.25 36.08 -31.00
N ARG A 167 -2.28 35.24 -31.10
CA ARG A 167 -3.18 35.22 -32.26
C ARG A 167 -3.87 36.57 -32.46
N GLY A 168 -4.37 37.18 -31.37
CA GLY A 168 -4.97 38.52 -31.43
C GLY A 168 -3.99 39.59 -31.93
N LEU A 169 -2.74 39.57 -31.47
CA LEU A 169 -1.69 40.48 -31.95
C LEU A 169 -1.34 40.23 -33.42
N TYR A 170 -1.28 38.97 -33.85
CA TYR A 170 -1.06 38.61 -35.25
C TYR A 170 -2.18 39.14 -36.15
N ASP A 171 -3.45 38.94 -35.76
CA ASP A 171 -4.60 39.43 -36.50
C ASP A 171 -4.60 40.98 -36.60
N GLN A 172 -4.22 41.68 -35.52
CA GLN A 172 -4.03 43.13 -35.52
C GLN A 172 -2.93 43.57 -36.51
N ALA A 173 -1.77 42.93 -36.48
CA ALA A 173 -0.66 43.23 -37.39
C ALA A 173 -1.04 42.97 -38.86
N CYS A 174 -1.78 41.90 -39.14
CA CYS A 174 -2.32 41.62 -40.47
C CYS A 174 -3.30 42.71 -40.95
N ASN A 175 -4.19 43.17 -40.07
CA ASN A 175 -5.13 44.26 -40.38
C ASN A 175 -4.40 45.58 -40.62
N GLU A 176 -3.38 45.90 -39.81
CA GLU A 176 -2.57 47.10 -39.98
C GLU A 176 -1.78 47.06 -41.28
N LYS A 177 -1.15 45.93 -41.61
CA LYS A 177 -0.49 45.71 -42.91
C LYS A 177 -1.46 45.94 -44.08
N HIS A 178 -2.68 45.40 -43.99
CA HIS A 178 -3.69 45.61 -45.03
C HIS A 178 -4.10 47.08 -45.15
N ARG A 179 -4.29 47.78 -44.03
CA ARG A 179 -4.60 49.22 -43.99
C ARG A 179 -3.48 50.06 -44.61
N LEU A 180 -2.21 49.77 -44.27
CA LEU A 180 -1.05 50.46 -44.82
C LEU A 180 -0.88 50.19 -46.32
N ALA A 181 -1.07 48.93 -46.75
CA ALA A 181 -1.02 48.58 -48.17
C ALA A 181 -2.09 49.33 -48.98
N LYS A 182 -3.31 49.46 -48.42
CA LYS A 182 -4.38 50.26 -49.04
C LYS A 182 -4.02 51.74 -49.10
N ALA A 183 -3.54 52.32 -48.00
CA ALA A 183 -3.12 53.73 -47.96
C ALA A 183 -2.00 54.03 -48.98
N LEU A 184 -1.02 53.13 -49.12
CA LEU A 184 0.04 53.24 -50.11
C LEU A 184 -0.52 53.15 -51.54
N HIS A 185 -1.46 52.24 -51.80
CA HIS A 185 -2.11 52.11 -53.10
C HIS A 185 -2.87 53.39 -53.48
N ASP A 186 -3.64 53.95 -52.54
CA ASP A 186 -4.38 55.20 -52.72
C ASP A 186 -3.42 56.39 -52.97
N GLN A 187 -2.30 56.46 -52.24
CA GLN A 187 -1.27 57.48 -52.44
C GLN A 187 -0.61 57.37 -53.83
N VAL A 188 -0.28 56.16 -54.28
CA VAL A 188 0.29 55.92 -55.62
C VAL A 188 -0.72 56.32 -56.70
N ALA A 189 -2.01 56.02 -56.51
CA ALA A 189 -3.07 56.44 -57.42
C ALA A 189 -3.19 57.97 -57.51
N ASN A 190 -3.13 58.67 -56.37
CA ASN A 190 -3.14 60.13 -56.31
C ASN A 190 -1.90 60.75 -56.99
N ASN A 191 -0.70 60.22 -56.70
CA ASN A 191 0.54 60.69 -57.34
C ASN A 191 0.49 60.49 -58.86
N LYS A 192 -0.07 59.36 -59.32
CA LYS A 192 -0.27 59.10 -60.76
C LYS A 192 -1.24 60.11 -61.38
N LYS A 193 -2.31 60.47 -60.68
CA LYS A 193 -3.27 61.50 -61.12
C LYS A 193 -2.59 62.87 -61.23
N GLN A 194 -1.85 63.30 -60.20
CA GLN A 194 -1.09 64.55 -60.22
C GLN A 194 -0.04 64.57 -61.35
N ALA A 195 0.64 63.45 -61.60
CA ALA A 195 1.58 63.35 -62.71
C ALA A 195 0.89 63.49 -64.09
N LEU A 196 -0.34 63.00 -64.24
CA LEU A 196 -1.15 63.21 -65.44
C LEU A 196 -1.57 64.68 -65.58
N GLU A 197 -2.05 65.29 -64.49
CA GLU A 197 -2.41 66.73 -64.46
C GLU A 197 -1.20 67.61 -64.82
N HIS A 198 -0.01 67.31 -64.29
CA HIS A 198 1.23 68.01 -64.66
C HIS A 198 1.61 67.82 -66.12
N ARG A 199 1.46 66.60 -66.69
CA ARG A 199 1.68 66.38 -68.12
C ARG A 199 0.71 67.16 -68.99
N GLU A 200 -0.55 67.24 -68.58
CA GLU A 200 -1.56 68.06 -69.28
C GLU A 200 -1.20 69.55 -69.23
N GLN A 201 -0.74 70.04 -68.08
CA GLN A 201 -0.24 71.43 -67.93
C GLN A 201 1.00 71.69 -68.80
N GLU A 202 1.98 70.78 -68.78
CA GLU A 202 3.17 70.88 -69.64
C GLU A 202 2.79 70.89 -71.12
N GLN A 203 1.85 70.04 -71.53
CA GLN A 203 1.35 70.02 -72.91
C GLN A 203 0.67 71.33 -73.28
N ALA A 204 -0.20 71.85 -72.40
CA ALA A 204 -0.86 73.14 -72.62
C ALA A 204 0.14 74.31 -72.74
N LEU A 205 1.23 74.29 -71.95
CA LEU A 205 2.31 75.27 -72.07
C LEU A 205 3.08 75.12 -73.38
N ARG A 206 3.39 73.89 -73.82
CA ARG A 206 4.03 73.64 -75.13
C ARG A 206 3.16 74.16 -76.26
N ASP A 207 1.86 73.86 -76.23
CA ASP A 207 0.90 74.33 -77.23
C ASP A 207 0.82 75.86 -77.24
N ALA A 208 0.83 76.51 -76.06
CA ALA A 208 0.83 77.97 -75.94
C ALA A 208 2.12 78.61 -76.49
N ILE A 209 3.29 78.02 -76.24
CA ILE A 209 4.58 78.46 -76.80
C ILE A 209 4.56 78.34 -78.32
N GLU A 210 4.08 77.22 -78.85
CA GLU A 210 3.97 77.00 -80.30
C GLU A 210 3.01 78.00 -80.94
N LEU A 211 1.86 78.27 -80.32
CA LEU A 211 0.94 79.35 -80.71
C LEU A 211 1.61 80.74 -80.71
N SER A 212 2.43 81.04 -79.71
CA SER A 212 3.18 82.30 -79.63
C SER A 212 4.23 82.40 -80.75
N ARG A 213 4.94 81.30 -81.02
CA ARG A 213 5.90 81.21 -82.13
C ARG A 213 5.23 81.42 -83.47
N GLN A 214 4.11 80.74 -83.74
CA GLN A 214 3.31 80.95 -84.94
C GLN A 214 2.83 82.40 -85.08
N ARG A 215 2.48 83.08 -83.97
CA ARG A 215 2.13 84.51 -83.99
C ARG A 215 3.34 85.39 -84.34
N MET A 216 4.51 85.10 -83.79
CA MET A 216 5.76 85.81 -84.13
C MET A 216 6.13 85.60 -85.59
N ASP A 217 6.06 84.38 -86.11
CA ASP A 217 6.36 84.08 -87.51
C ASP A 217 5.42 84.89 -88.43
N ARG A 218 4.12 84.96 -88.12
CA ARG A 218 3.15 85.82 -88.84
C ARG A 218 3.46 87.31 -88.72
N LEU A 219 3.95 87.78 -87.57
CA LEU A 219 4.37 89.17 -87.40
C LEU A 219 5.63 89.48 -88.23
N VAL A 220 6.60 88.56 -88.26
CA VAL A 220 7.80 88.69 -89.10
C VAL A 220 7.41 88.69 -90.58
N GLU A 221 6.51 87.81 -91.01
CA GLU A 221 5.94 87.84 -92.37
C GLU A 221 5.24 89.18 -92.65
N ALA A 222 4.41 89.67 -91.73
CA ALA A 222 3.69 90.95 -91.89
C ALA A 222 4.64 92.15 -91.94
N MET A 223 5.69 92.19 -91.12
CA MET A 223 6.74 93.21 -91.17
C MET A 223 7.56 93.11 -92.45
N GLY A 224 7.88 91.90 -92.92
CA GLY A 224 8.51 91.67 -94.22
C GLY A 224 7.66 92.22 -95.37
N LEU A 225 6.34 91.96 -95.35
CA LEU A 225 5.39 92.52 -96.30
C LEU A 225 5.27 94.06 -96.18
N GLN A 226 5.40 94.63 -94.98
CA GLN A 226 5.45 96.09 -94.76
C GLN A 226 6.73 96.70 -95.32
N SER A 227 7.88 96.07 -95.13
CA SER A 227 9.16 96.52 -95.69
C SER A 227 9.13 96.47 -97.23
N LEU A 228 8.48 95.46 -97.81
CA LEU A 228 8.16 95.39 -99.25
C LEU A 228 7.16 96.48 -99.70
N ALA A 229 6.18 96.84 -98.87
CA ALA A 229 5.24 97.93 -99.16
C ALA A 229 5.87 99.33 -99.05
N GLU A 230 6.92 99.49 -98.23
CA GLU A 230 7.73 100.72 -98.15
C GLU A 230 8.74 100.82 -99.29
N GLU A 231 9.26 99.70 -99.80
CA GLU A 231 10.17 99.66 -100.95
C GLU A 231 9.45 99.90 -102.30
N VAL A 232 8.12 99.76 -102.35
CA VAL A 232 7.28 99.96 -103.56
C VAL A 232 6.60 101.35 -103.61
N ARG A 233 6.95 102.29 -102.72
CA ARG A 233 6.38 103.66 -102.77
C ARG A 233 7.35 104.71 -103.35
N PRO A 234 7.25 105.06 -104.64
CA PRO A 234 7.52 106.42 -105.10
C PRO A 234 6.21 107.20 -105.30
N LEU A 235 6.19 108.41 -104.72
CA LEU A 235 5.39 109.58 -105.10
C LEU A 235 3.87 109.52 -104.91
N GLY A 236 3.36 110.39 -104.04
CA GLY A 236 1.93 110.75 -104.04
C GLY A 236 1.42 111.41 -102.77
N SER A 237 1.70 112.69 -102.64
CA SER A 237 1.12 113.65 -101.68
C SER A 237 -0.41 113.53 -101.47
N ALA A 238 -0.87 113.67 -100.22
CA ALA A 238 -1.68 114.81 -99.76
C ALA A 238 -2.63 114.45 -98.58
N SER A 239 -2.37 115.11 -97.45
CA SER A 239 -3.35 115.84 -96.62
C SER A 239 -4.74 115.23 -96.40
N ARG A 240 -5.01 114.79 -95.16
CA ARG A 240 -6.12 115.30 -94.33
C ARG A 240 -6.04 114.78 -92.89
N GLN A 241 -5.89 115.75 -91.99
CA GLN A 241 -6.46 115.90 -90.64
C GLN A 241 -7.13 114.68 -89.96
N TYR A 242 -6.65 114.33 -88.76
CA TYR A 242 -7.41 114.03 -87.52
C TYR A 242 -6.35 113.72 -86.43
N GLU A 243 -5.98 114.69 -85.60
CA GLU A 243 -6.42 114.91 -84.20
C GLU A 243 -6.07 113.81 -83.17
N PRO A 244 -5.74 114.20 -81.92
CA PRO A 244 -4.75 113.51 -81.11
C PRO A 244 -5.41 112.73 -79.96
N LEU A 245 -5.44 111.40 -80.05
CA LEU A 245 -5.81 110.55 -78.91
C LEU A 245 -4.56 110.01 -78.21
N ARG A 246 -4.04 110.86 -77.33
CA ARG A 246 -3.30 110.46 -76.13
C ARG A 246 -4.04 109.33 -75.40
N GLY A 247 -3.31 108.28 -75.06
CA GLY A 247 -3.19 107.91 -73.64
C GLY A 247 -4.14 106.88 -73.04
N LYS A 248 -4.88 106.05 -73.82
CA LYS A 248 -5.75 105.02 -73.22
C LYS A 248 -5.60 103.58 -73.70
N GLU A 249 -4.83 103.30 -74.76
CA GLU A 249 -4.76 101.93 -75.31
C GLU A 249 -3.46 101.15 -75.00
N LEU A 250 -2.39 101.82 -74.55
CA LEU A 250 -1.21 101.10 -74.05
C LEU A 250 -1.42 100.43 -72.68
N ARG A 251 -2.47 100.80 -71.92
CA ARG A 251 -2.81 100.13 -70.64
C ARG A 251 -3.67 98.86 -70.81
N LEU A 252 -4.13 98.56 -72.02
CA LEU A 252 -4.86 97.32 -72.33
C LEU A 252 -3.95 96.20 -72.88
N TYR A 253 -2.75 96.54 -73.36
CA TYR A 253 -1.74 95.57 -73.80
C TYR A 253 -0.87 95.05 -72.64
N GLU A 254 -0.56 95.85 -71.62
CA GLU A 254 0.14 95.36 -70.42
C GLU A 254 -0.76 94.46 -69.54
N LYS A 255 -2.06 94.70 -69.51
CA LYS A 255 -3.00 93.93 -68.67
C LYS A 255 -3.35 92.53 -69.23
N LYS A 256 -3.08 92.28 -70.51
CA LYS A 256 -3.29 90.98 -71.17
C LYS A 256 -2.01 90.13 -71.32
N LEU A 257 -0.82 90.75 -71.25
CA LEU A 257 0.47 90.04 -71.32
C LEU A 257 1.11 89.78 -69.94
N PHE A 258 0.78 90.58 -68.91
CA PHE A 258 1.29 90.42 -67.54
C PHE A 258 0.18 90.20 -66.50
N GLY A 259 -0.92 89.54 -66.89
CA GLY A 259 -1.97 89.07 -65.97
C GLY A 259 -1.50 87.93 -65.05
N LEU A 260 -0.30 88.00 -64.50
CA LEU A 260 0.13 87.17 -63.39
C LEU A 260 -0.42 87.78 -62.09
N PRO A 261 -1.20 87.05 -61.28
CA PRO A 261 -1.57 87.51 -59.95
C PRO A 261 -0.29 87.77 -59.15
N ASN A 262 -0.14 88.99 -58.62
CA ASN A 262 0.96 89.35 -57.70
C ASN A 262 0.90 88.64 -56.34
N ASN A 263 0.07 87.60 -56.19
CA ASN A 263 -0.03 86.79 -54.98
C ASN A 263 0.55 85.40 -55.20
N TRP A 264 1.87 85.32 -55.29
CA TRP A 264 2.58 84.03 -55.20
C TRP A 264 2.44 83.41 -53.79
N ARG A 265 1.85 84.13 -52.83
CA ARG A 265 1.47 83.62 -51.50
C ARG A 265 0.21 82.75 -51.49
N ASP A 266 -0.67 82.86 -52.49
CA ASP A 266 -1.95 82.12 -52.50
C ASP A 266 -1.88 80.79 -53.26
N LEU A 267 -0.72 80.44 -53.82
CA LEU A 267 -0.46 79.15 -54.49
C LEU A 267 0.16 78.09 -53.58
N CYS A 268 0.41 78.42 -52.30
CA CYS A 268 0.74 77.41 -51.30
C CYS A 268 -0.57 76.88 -50.69
N SER A 269 -0.89 75.60 -50.97
CA SER A 269 -1.97 74.89 -50.27
C SER A 269 -1.81 75.08 -48.74
N PRO A 270 -2.91 75.32 -47.99
CA PRO A 270 -2.89 75.41 -46.53
C PRO A 270 -2.22 74.22 -45.82
N GLU A 271 -2.02 73.10 -46.53
CA GLU A 271 -1.39 71.87 -46.03
C GLU A 271 0.14 72.00 -45.87
N ILE A 272 0.81 72.91 -46.59
CA ILE A 272 2.28 73.09 -46.51
C ILE A 272 2.67 73.97 -45.30
N THR A 273 1.79 74.88 -44.87
CA THR A 273 2.03 75.70 -43.67
C THR A 273 1.83 74.91 -42.38
N THR A 274 1.01 73.85 -42.37
CA THR A 274 0.87 72.95 -41.21
C THR A 274 2.10 72.05 -41.01
N TYR A 275 2.69 71.55 -42.09
CA TYR A 275 3.88 70.68 -42.04
C TYR A 275 5.13 71.39 -41.49
N LEU A 276 5.25 72.71 -41.67
CA LEU A 276 6.37 73.51 -41.14
C LEU A 276 6.18 73.97 -39.69
N SER A 277 4.94 73.97 -39.17
CA SER A 277 4.67 74.23 -37.74
C SER A 277 4.86 73.00 -36.86
N GLU A 278 4.67 71.78 -37.37
CA GLU A 278 4.85 70.54 -36.60
C GLU A 278 6.32 70.14 -36.45
N VAL A 279 7.18 70.46 -37.43
CA VAL A 279 8.63 70.18 -37.35
C VAL A 279 9.36 71.09 -36.35
N LYS A 280 8.77 72.23 -35.94
CA LYS A 280 9.34 73.12 -34.91
C LYS A 280 8.90 72.80 -33.47
N ASN A 281 7.91 71.93 -33.28
CA ASN A 281 7.44 71.49 -31.96
C ASN A 281 7.81 70.03 -31.70
N GLY A 282 9.06 69.66 -32.01
CA GLY A 282 9.67 68.42 -31.56
C GLY A 282 9.82 68.41 -30.04
N ASN A 283 8.75 68.08 -29.32
CA ASN A 283 8.82 67.71 -27.92
C ASN A 283 8.80 66.17 -27.86
N ASN A 284 10.00 65.60 -27.91
CA ASN A 284 10.25 64.19 -27.59
C ASN A 284 9.82 63.92 -26.15
N GLN A 285 8.68 63.27 -25.96
CA GLN A 285 8.39 62.50 -24.75
C GLN A 285 7.94 61.10 -25.15
N HIS A 286 8.92 60.20 -25.27
CA HIS A 286 8.69 58.78 -25.11
C HIS A 286 8.26 58.51 -23.66
N PRO A 287 7.20 57.72 -23.41
CA PRO A 287 6.95 57.20 -22.08
C PRO A 287 7.99 56.11 -21.80
N VAL A 288 8.92 56.40 -20.90
CA VAL A 288 9.74 55.40 -20.21
C VAL A 288 8.82 54.62 -19.28
N PRO A 289 8.77 53.27 -19.33
CA PRO A 289 8.10 52.53 -18.27
C PRO A 289 8.95 52.62 -16.99
N ASN A 290 8.40 53.33 -16.01
CA ASN A 290 8.91 53.40 -14.63
C ASN A 290 9.00 51.99 -14.03
N THR A 291 10.22 51.45 -13.95
CA THR A 291 10.56 50.42 -12.98
C THR A 291 11.15 51.10 -11.75
N SER A 292 10.33 51.38 -10.73
CA SER A 292 10.70 51.20 -9.33
C SER A 292 9.64 51.69 -8.33
N LYS A 293 9.43 50.85 -7.31
CA LYS A 293 9.27 51.18 -5.88
C LYS A 293 7.85 51.31 -5.28
N ALA A 294 7.73 50.69 -4.10
CA ALA A 294 6.66 50.70 -3.07
C ALA A 294 5.82 49.40 -3.09
N ALA A 295 5.52 48.73 -1.98
CA ALA A 295 5.78 48.89 -0.55
C ALA A 295 5.54 47.50 0.10
N ALA A 296 6.36 47.08 1.06
CA ALA A 296 6.07 47.09 2.50
C ALA A 296 4.93 46.15 2.93
N ASP A 297 5.28 45.32 3.91
CA ASP A 297 4.42 44.48 4.77
C ASP A 297 3.10 45.14 5.18
N PRO A 298 2.17 44.31 5.66
CA PRO A 298 1.86 44.46 7.07
C PRO A 298 1.86 43.14 7.85
N GLU A 299 2.59 43.16 8.95
CA GLU A 299 2.42 42.28 10.09
C GLU A 299 1.12 42.59 10.87
N HIS A 300 0.65 41.54 11.55
CA HIS A 300 -0.05 41.49 12.85
C HIS A 300 -1.53 41.90 13.01
N HIS A 301 -2.35 40.89 13.35
CA HIS A 301 -3.08 40.74 14.63
C HIS A 301 -3.44 39.23 14.78
N THR A 302 -2.87 38.43 15.70
CA THR A 302 -3.14 38.26 17.15
C THR A 302 -4.61 38.16 17.53
N GLU A 303 -5.07 36.94 17.85
CA GLU A 303 -5.92 36.52 18.99
C GLU A 303 -6.37 35.07 18.71
N GLY A 304 -5.97 34.06 19.48
CA GLY A 304 -6.54 33.79 20.78
C GLY A 304 -5.94 32.51 21.39
N ALA A 305 -5.38 32.67 22.57
CA ALA A 305 -4.92 31.62 23.45
C ALA A 305 -6.10 30.78 23.98
N LYS A 306 -5.89 29.48 24.13
CA LYS A 306 -6.53 28.69 25.20
C LYS A 306 -5.50 27.79 25.87
N ASP A 307 -5.37 28.06 27.16
CA ASP A 307 -4.66 27.33 28.19
C ASP A 307 -5.12 25.88 28.33
N THR A 308 -4.15 24.99 28.57
CA THR A 308 -4.18 23.90 29.58
C THR A 308 -2.72 23.58 29.90
N LYS A 309 -2.10 24.20 30.91
CA LYS A 309 -2.09 23.83 32.34
C LYS A 309 -1.51 22.44 32.65
N ASP A 310 -0.26 22.48 33.11
CA ASP A 310 0.41 21.73 34.20
C ASP A 310 0.05 20.28 34.51
N THR A 311 1.09 19.43 34.47
CA THR A 311 1.65 18.63 35.60
C THR A 311 3.03 18.14 35.14
N LYS A 312 4.18 18.66 35.60
CA LYS A 312 4.85 18.54 36.92
C LYS A 312 5.09 17.09 37.39
N ASP A 313 6.40 16.78 37.46
CA ASP A 313 7.14 15.80 38.26
C ASP A 313 6.80 14.31 38.15
N THR A 314 7.79 13.48 37.81
CA THR A 314 8.59 12.76 38.82
C THR A 314 9.65 11.82 38.21
N LYS A 315 10.89 12.03 38.65
CA LYS A 315 11.71 11.05 39.39
C LYS A 315 12.71 10.15 38.64
N ASP A 316 13.95 10.35 39.09
CA ASP A 316 15.14 9.52 39.04
C ASP A 316 14.92 8.01 39.27
N THR A 317 15.65 7.22 38.49
CA THR A 317 16.38 6.00 38.89
C THR A 317 17.51 5.83 37.86
N LYS A 318 18.77 6.17 38.11
CA LYS A 318 19.77 5.58 39.02
C LYS A 318 19.98 4.07 38.86
N ASP A 319 21.17 3.75 38.34
CA ASP A 319 22.05 2.60 38.54
C ASP A 319 21.52 1.16 38.60
N THR A 320 21.97 0.35 37.64
CA THR A 320 22.69 -0.94 37.83
C THR A 320 23.40 -1.22 36.48
N LYS A 321 24.70 -1.05 36.29
CA LYS A 321 25.89 -1.75 36.83
C LYS A 321 25.81 -3.29 36.78
N ASP A 322 26.67 -3.83 35.93
CA ASP A 322 27.29 -5.16 35.83
C ASP A 322 26.39 -6.39 35.55
N THR A 323 26.63 -7.07 34.42
CA THR A 323 27.41 -8.33 34.42
C THR A 323 27.68 -8.89 33.01
N LYS A 324 28.98 -9.09 32.74
CA LYS A 324 29.63 -10.28 32.18
C LYS A 324 29.35 -10.74 30.73
N ASP A 325 30.46 -10.71 29.97
CA ASP A 325 31.09 -11.86 29.31
C ASP A 325 30.18 -12.96 28.74
N ALA A 326 30.12 -13.03 27.41
CA ALA A 326 30.16 -14.31 26.70
C ALA A 326 30.53 -14.12 25.22
N GLY A 327 31.75 -14.55 24.87
CA GLY A 327 32.00 -15.39 23.69
C GLY A 327 31.70 -14.83 22.31
N VAL A 328 32.68 -14.13 21.75
CA VAL A 328 32.87 -14.04 20.29
C VAL A 328 33.24 -15.43 19.77
N LEU A 329 32.24 -16.19 19.31
CA LEU A 329 32.46 -17.39 18.51
C LEU A 329 32.75 -16.97 17.06
N GLN A 330 33.95 -17.30 16.60
CA GLN A 330 34.33 -17.26 15.19
C GLN A 330 33.44 -18.20 14.38
N GLU A 331 32.60 -17.63 13.53
CA GLU A 331 31.85 -18.36 12.51
C GLU A 331 32.80 -18.66 11.34
N LYS A 332 33.31 -19.90 11.29
CA LYS A 332 34.06 -20.42 10.15
C LYS A 332 33.15 -20.51 8.93
N GLN A 333 33.45 -19.68 7.94
CA GLN A 333 32.99 -19.83 6.57
C GLN A 333 33.60 -21.09 5.93
N HIS A 334 32.77 -22.10 5.71
CA HIS A 334 32.89 -23.07 4.63
C HIS A 334 31.46 -23.16 4.06
N GLY A 335 31.10 -22.59 2.91
CA GLY A 335 31.80 -22.70 1.64
C GLY A 335 31.72 -24.15 1.20
N LEU A 336 30.57 -24.59 0.64
CA LEU A 336 30.42 -25.65 -0.37
C LEU A 336 28.92 -25.93 -0.64
N SER A 337 28.46 -25.47 -1.79
CA SER A 337 27.42 -26.08 -2.63
C SER A 337 27.78 -25.71 -4.07
N PRO A 338 27.42 -26.47 -5.11
CA PRO A 338 26.42 -27.54 -5.15
C PRO A 338 26.93 -28.83 -5.84
N ASN A 339 26.20 -29.94 -5.71
CA ASN A 339 26.21 -30.90 -6.80
C ASN A 339 24.84 -31.53 -7.00
N LEU A 340 24.31 -31.22 -8.18
CA LEU A 340 23.15 -31.80 -8.81
C LEU A 340 23.35 -33.31 -8.97
N LYS A 341 22.38 -34.10 -8.52
CA LYS A 341 22.06 -35.37 -9.17
C LYS A 341 20.54 -35.55 -9.15
N VAL A 342 19.96 -35.15 -10.27
CA VAL A 342 18.62 -35.53 -10.71
C VAL A 342 18.76 -36.93 -11.26
N ASP A 343 18.36 -37.93 -10.50
CA ASP A 343 18.13 -39.28 -11.01
C ASP A 343 16.61 -39.44 -11.23
N SER A 344 16.21 -39.40 -12.50
CA SER A 344 15.03 -40.12 -12.98
C SER A 344 15.50 -41.51 -13.39
N PRO A 345 14.74 -42.58 -13.08
CA PRO A 345 13.85 -43.10 -14.13
C PRO A 345 12.56 -43.75 -13.57
N GLY A 346 11.54 -43.88 -14.43
CA GLY A 346 10.40 -44.73 -14.12
C GLY A 346 9.18 -44.49 -14.99
N GLN A 347 9.26 -44.86 -16.27
CA GLN A 347 8.09 -45.09 -17.11
C GLN A 347 7.34 -46.33 -16.62
N GLU A 348 6.08 -46.20 -16.22
CA GLU A 348 5.05 -47.26 -16.31
C GLU A 348 3.73 -46.58 -16.69
N LYS A 349 3.35 -46.65 -17.98
CA LYS A 349 2.40 -47.60 -18.57
C LYS A 349 0.96 -47.47 -18.07
N SER A 350 0.16 -46.99 -19.01
CA SER A 350 -1.29 -46.88 -19.08
C SER A 350 -2.03 -48.18 -18.75
N THR A 351 -3.16 -48.05 -18.03
CA THR A 351 -4.44 -48.77 -18.20
C THR A 351 -5.49 -47.89 -17.50
N GLU A 352 -6.34 -47.14 -18.20
CA GLU A 352 -7.60 -47.57 -18.84
C GLU A 352 -8.50 -48.40 -17.91
N SER A 353 -9.43 -47.74 -17.23
CA SER A 353 -10.81 -48.21 -17.02
C SER A 353 -11.64 -47.17 -16.24
N ALA A 354 -12.65 -46.64 -16.93
CA ALA A 354 -13.83 -46.02 -16.31
C ALA A 354 -14.66 -47.13 -15.62
N PRO A 355 -15.55 -46.82 -14.65
CA PRO A 355 -16.89 -46.41 -15.08
C PRO A 355 -17.66 -45.45 -14.14
N ALA A 356 -18.79 -45.00 -14.69
CA ALA A 356 -20.06 -44.72 -14.03
C ALA A 356 -20.21 -43.41 -13.22
N ALA A 357 -20.86 -42.47 -13.91
CA ALA A 357 -21.62 -41.38 -13.34
C ALA A 357 -22.63 -41.87 -12.28
N ALA A 358 -22.61 -41.24 -11.12
CA ALA A 358 -23.71 -41.27 -10.15
C ALA A 358 -24.19 -39.83 -9.92
N GLU A 359 -25.27 -39.49 -10.62
CA GLU A 359 -26.10 -38.31 -10.36
C GLU A 359 -26.58 -38.32 -8.91
N THR A 360 -26.17 -37.32 -8.12
CA THR A 360 -26.82 -36.99 -6.85
C THR A 360 -27.61 -35.69 -7.02
N LYS A 361 -28.94 -35.85 -7.09
CA LYS A 361 -29.93 -34.79 -7.10
C LYS A 361 -29.84 -33.93 -5.83
N PRO A 362 -29.92 -32.58 -5.91
CA PRO A 362 -30.24 -31.77 -4.75
C PRO A 362 -31.76 -31.74 -4.58
N ARG A 363 -32.27 -32.42 -3.55
CA ARG A 363 -33.69 -32.40 -3.17
C ARG A 363 -33.80 -31.83 -1.77
N GLY A 364 -34.57 -30.75 -1.62
CA GLY A 364 -35.19 -30.43 -0.32
C GLY A 364 -34.95 -29.03 0.21
N ARG A 365 -35.58 -28.04 -0.43
CA ARG A 365 -36.12 -26.85 0.22
C ARG A 365 -36.82 -27.25 1.55
N ARG A 366 -36.27 -26.84 2.70
CA ARG A 366 -37.06 -26.65 3.91
C ARG A 366 -36.95 -25.20 4.35
N GLN A 367 -38.01 -24.46 4.01
CA GLN A 367 -38.39 -23.25 4.72
C GLN A 367 -38.82 -23.68 6.13
N SER A 368 -37.97 -23.42 7.12
CA SER A 368 -38.37 -23.21 8.50
C SER A 368 -37.57 -21.97 8.91
N GLY A 369 -38.17 -20.79 8.91
CA GLY A 369 -39.28 -20.49 9.80
C GLY A 369 -38.73 -19.47 10.78
N LYS A 370 -38.93 -18.20 10.44
CA LYS A 370 -38.67 -17.04 11.29
C LYS A 370 -39.24 -17.31 12.69
N ALA A 371 -38.39 -17.62 13.67
CA ALA A 371 -38.81 -17.74 15.06
C ALA A 371 -37.61 -17.70 16.03
N TRP A 372 -36.72 -16.71 15.94
CA TRP A 372 -35.82 -16.38 17.06
C TRP A 372 -35.55 -14.87 17.20
N ALA A 373 -36.58 -14.07 16.90
CA ALA A 373 -36.64 -12.65 17.19
C ALA A 373 -37.80 -12.38 18.17
N ARG A 374 -37.70 -12.93 19.39
CA ARG A 374 -38.61 -12.60 20.52
C ARG A 374 -38.05 -13.04 21.88
N ALA A 375 -36.77 -12.74 22.14
CA ALA A 375 -36.19 -12.84 23.48
C ALA A 375 -35.32 -11.61 23.81
N GLN A 376 -35.85 -10.42 23.50
CA GLN A 376 -35.47 -9.17 24.16
C GLN A 376 -36.73 -8.34 24.38
N ARG A 377 -37.35 -8.54 25.54
CA ARG A 377 -38.26 -7.61 26.24
C ARG A 377 -38.65 -8.31 27.53
N LEU A 378 -37.80 -8.16 28.55
CA LEU A 378 -38.06 -8.30 29.99
C LEU A 378 -36.71 -8.33 30.74
N ARG A 379 -35.91 -7.27 30.59
CA ARG A 379 -34.86 -6.86 31.54
C ARG A 379 -34.75 -5.33 31.52
N LYS A 380 -35.87 -4.69 31.84
CA LYS A 380 -35.97 -3.37 32.46
C LYS A 380 -37.21 -3.45 33.34
N GLY A 381 -36.93 -3.55 34.62
CA GLY A 381 -37.84 -3.78 35.75
C GLY A 381 -36.92 -3.85 36.95
#